data_AF-D1KAW2-F1
#
_entry.id   AF-D1KAW2-F1
#
_cell.length_a   1.000
_cell.length_b   1.000
_cell.length_c   1.000
_cell.angle_alpha   90.00
_cell.angle_beta   90.00
_cell.angle_gamma   90.00
#
_symmetry.space_group_name_H-M   'P 1'
#
loop_
_entity.id
_entity.type
_entity.pdbx_description
1 polymer ?
#
loop_
_entity_poly.entity_id
_entity_poly.type
_entity_poly.pdbx_seq_one_letter_code
_entity_poly.pdbx_strand_id
1 'polypeptide(L)'
;MQILNIWGAVEWRDPGSNLLTTAQSEVANYQLKAVYNSNPNYLRLNPDIDQSHTTNLDNSEDEHLDFLYHLGKQACMDNQKEINAFARSLIQSNKNRK
;
A
#
# COMPACT_ATOMS: atom_id res chain seq x y z
N MET A 1 -36.08 -17.97 -6.88
CA MET A 1 -36.19 -16.50 -6.90
C MET A 1 -34.79 -15.94 -6.63
N GLN A 2 -34.06 -15.56 -7.67
CA GLN A 2 -32.76 -14.89 -7.51
C GLN A 2 -33.05 -13.43 -7.15
N ILE A 3 -32.63 -13.01 -5.96
CA ILE A 3 -32.62 -11.60 -5.60
C ILE A 3 -31.45 -10.99 -6.38
N LEU A 4 -31.74 -10.12 -7.35
CA LEU A 4 -30.73 -9.27 -7.97
C LEU A 4 -30.17 -8.36 -6.86
N ASN A 5 -28.90 -8.56 -6.50
CA ASN A 5 -28.15 -7.68 -5.60
C ASN A 5 -27.92 -6.33 -6.31
N ILE A 6 -28.92 -5.46 -6.29
CA ILE A 6 -28.82 -4.10 -6.83
C ILE A 6 -28.45 -3.20 -5.66
N TRP A 7 -27.15 -2.96 -5.48
CA TRP A 7 -26.66 -1.92 -4.58
C TRP A 7 -27.00 -0.55 -5.16
N GLY A 8 -27.62 0.31 -4.36
CA GLY A 8 -27.87 1.71 -4.66
C GLY A 8 -26.63 2.58 -4.44
N ALA A 9 -26.74 3.86 -4.81
CA ALA A 9 -25.61 4.78 -4.82
C ALA A 9 -24.95 4.96 -3.43
N VAL A 10 -25.73 4.90 -2.35
CA VAL A 10 -25.20 5.02 -0.98
C VAL A 10 -24.41 3.78 -0.60
N GLU A 11 -24.92 2.58 -0.90
CA GLU A 11 -24.23 1.32 -0.61
C GLU A 11 -22.93 1.17 -1.44
N TRP A 12 -22.87 1.80 -2.62
CA TRP A 12 -21.65 1.83 -3.44
C TRP A 12 -20.55 2.77 -2.96
N ARG A 13 -20.85 3.73 -2.07
CA ARG A 13 -19.94 4.83 -1.74
C ARG A 13 -18.58 4.32 -1.25
N ASP A 14 -18.58 3.57 -0.16
CA ASP A 14 -17.35 3.10 0.49
C ASP A 14 -16.64 1.99 -0.31
N PRO A 15 -17.33 0.91 -0.76
CA PRO A 15 -16.66 -0.12 -1.56
C PRO A 15 -16.18 0.39 -2.91
N GLY A 16 -16.90 1.31 -3.55
CA GLY A 16 -16.47 1.95 -4.79
C GLY A 16 -15.23 2.82 -4.61
N SER A 17 -15.17 3.61 -3.52
CA SER A 17 -14.00 4.40 -3.16
C SER A 17 -12.76 3.51 -2.91
N ASN A 18 -12.94 2.43 -2.16
CA ASN A 18 -11.87 1.48 -1.87
C ASN A 18 -11.37 0.80 -3.15
N LEU A 19 -12.28 0.37 -4.02
CA LEU A 19 -11.92 -0.24 -5.30
C LEU A 19 -11.10 0.72 -6.19
N LEU A 20 -11.52 1.97 -6.30
CA LEU A 20 -10.80 2.97 -7.08
C LEU A 20 -9.40 3.24 -6.52
N THR A 21 -9.29 3.39 -5.20
CA THR A 21 -8.00 3.67 -4.54
C THR A 21 -7.02 2.51 -4.69
N THR A 22 -7.49 1.27 -4.51
CA THR A 22 -6.68 0.06 -4.73
C THR A 22 -6.27 -0.07 -6.20
N ALA A 23 -7.20 0.15 -7.14
CA ALA A 23 -6.90 0.10 -8.57
C ALA A 23 -5.85 1.15 -8.97
N GLN A 24 -5.97 2.38 -8.45
CA GLN A 24 -4.96 3.43 -8.67
C GLN A 24 -3.60 3.03 -8.12
N SER A 25 -3.54 2.47 -6.91
CA SER A 25 -2.29 1.98 -6.31
C SER A 25 -1.63 0.91 -7.18
N GLU A 26 -2.40 -0.06 -7.70
CA GLU A 26 -1.87 -1.13 -8.55
C GLU A 26 -1.46 -0.65 -9.94
N VAL A 27 -2.23 0.24 -10.57
CA VAL A 27 -1.85 0.84 -11.86
C VAL A 27 -0.56 1.65 -11.72
N ALA A 28 -0.42 2.45 -10.66
CA ALA A 28 0.82 3.17 -10.37
C ALA A 28 2.00 2.20 -10.19
N ASN A 29 1.79 1.08 -9.48
CA ASN A 29 2.81 0.03 -9.35
C ASN A 29 3.27 -0.50 -10.71
N TYR A 30 2.29 -0.87 -11.53
CA TYR A 30 2.52 -1.51 -12.82
C TYR A 30 3.30 -0.56 -13.75
N GLN A 31 2.87 0.69 -13.82
CA GLN A 31 3.52 1.72 -14.62
C GLN A 31 4.96 2.00 -14.15
N LEU A 32 5.19 2.13 -12.84
CA LEU A 32 6.53 2.35 -12.30
C LEU A 32 7.45 1.14 -12.52
N LYS A 33 6.95 -0.09 -12.33
CA LYS A 33 7.69 -1.32 -12.66
C LYS A 33 8.10 -1.35 -14.14
N ALA A 34 7.21 -0.94 -15.05
CA ALA A 34 7.50 -0.88 -16.48
C ALA A 34 8.57 0.17 -16.83
N VAL A 35 8.49 1.36 -16.21
CA VAL A 35 9.46 2.45 -16.43
C VAL A 35 10.84 2.09 -15.89
N TYR A 36 10.91 1.56 -14.66
CA TYR A 36 12.18 1.23 -14.03
C TYR A 36 12.77 -0.08 -14.55
N ASN A 37 11.97 -1.00 -15.10
CA ASN A 37 12.41 -2.21 -15.82
C ASN A 37 13.61 -2.93 -15.13
N SER A 38 13.39 -3.43 -13.92
CA SER A 38 14.39 -4.10 -13.07
C SER A 38 15.49 -3.19 -12.46
N ASN A 39 15.46 -1.89 -12.71
CA ASN A 39 16.33 -0.93 -12.02
C ASN A 39 15.94 -0.81 -10.54
N PRO A 40 16.90 -0.91 -9.59
CA PRO A 40 16.64 -0.83 -8.15
C PRO A 40 16.25 0.57 -7.64
N ASN A 41 16.06 1.56 -8.52
CA ASN A 41 15.65 2.92 -8.18
C ASN A 41 14.15 3.07 -7.82
N TYR A 42 13.38 1.98 -7.83
CA TYR A 42 12.01 1.94 -7.35
C TYR A 42 11.83 0.83 -6.31
N LEU A 43 11.41 1.21 -5.11
CA LEU A 43 11.02 0.31 -4.03
C LEU A 43 9.57 0.63 -3.64
N ARG A 44 8.68 -0.36 -3.75
CA ARG A 44 7.29 -0.25 -3.28
C ARG A 44 7.14 -0.93 -1.94
N LEU A 45 6.67 -0.17 -0.94
CA LEU A 45 6.19 -0.69 0.33
C LEU A 45 4.67 -0.48 0.36
N ASN A 46 3.90 -1.56 0.34
CA ASN A 46 2.45 -1.52 0.31
C ASN A 46 1.93 -2.77 1.02
N PRO A 47 1.90 -2.79 2.37
CA PRO A 47 1.39 -3.92 3.11
C PRO A 47 -0.12 -4.06 2.91
N ASP A 48 -0.59 -5.31 2.88
CA ASP A 48 -2.01 -5.61 2.72
C ASP A 48 -2.71 -5.63 4.09
N ILE A 49 -3.89 -5.01 4.17
CA ILE A 49 -4.79 -5.17 5.31
C ILE A 49 -5.58 -6.46 5.06
N ASP A 50 -5.56 -7.38 6.01
CA ASP A 50 -6.30 -8.64 5.90
C ASP A 50 -7.83 -8.42 5.97
N GLN A 51 -8.59 -9.44 5.58
CA GLN A 51 -10.06 -9.37 5.56
C GLN A 51 -10.72 -9.27 6.94
N SER A 52 -9.97 -9.52 8.02
CA SER A 52 -10.49 -9.45 9.39
C SER A 52 -10.45 -8.03 9.97
N HIS A 53 -9.72 -7.12 9.33
CA HIS A 53 -9.63 -5.72 9.73
C HIS A 53 -10.38 -4.82 8.75
N THR A 54 -10.98 -3.76 9.29
CA THR A 54 -11.60 -2.72 8.47
C THR A 54 -10.55 -1.91 7.72
N THR A 55 -10.90 -1.44 6.53
CA THR A 55 -10.08 -0.49 5.74
C THR A 55 -10.58 0.96 5.88
N ASN A 56 -11.43 1.23 6.86
CA ASN A 56 -12.01 2.56 7.09
C ASN A 56 -10.93 3.54 7.54
N LEU A 57 -10.75 4.62 6.77
CA LEU A 57 -9.72 5.63 7.02
C LEU A 57 -9.99 6.50 8.26
N ASP A 58 -11.24 6.57 8.70
CA ASP A 58 -11.70 7.35 9.84
C ASP A 58 -11.82 6.52 11.13
N ASN A 59 -11.41 5.25 11.11
CA ASN A 59 -11.36 4.43 12.32
C ASN A 59 -10.17 4.84 13.19
N SER A 60 -10.46 5.53 14.30
CA SER A 60 -9.47 5.96 15.29
C SER A 60 -9.52 5.17 16.60
N GLU A 61 -10.16 4.00 16.62
CA GLU A 61 -10.18 3.13 17.80
C GLU A 61 -8.77 2.60 18.09
N ASP A 62 -8.39 2.55 19.38
CA ASP A 62 -7.04 2.17 19.81
C ASP A 62 -6.59 0.82 19.25
N GLU A 63 -7.48 -0.18 19.24
CA GLU A 63 -7.21 -1.51 18.68
C GLU A 63 -6.85 -1.44 17.19
N HIS A 64 -7.53 -0.58 16.43
CA HIS A 64 -7.25 -0.42 15.00
C HIS A 64 -5.93 0.32 14.77
N LEU A 65 -5.63 1.33 15.59
CA LEU A 65 -4.35 2.06 15.51
C LEU A 65 -3.17 1.15 15.89
N ASP A 66 -3.33 0.31 16.90
CA ASP A 66 -2.33 -0.70 17.29
C ASP A 66 -2.12 -1.73 16.17
N PHE A 67 -3.20 -2.18 15.52
CA PHE A 67 -3.10 -3.02 14.33
C PHE A 67 -2.29 -2.34 13.22
N LEU A 68 -2.61 -1.09 12.85
CA LEU A 68 -1.88 -0.35 11.81
C LEU A 68 -0.40 -0.16 12.16
N TYR A 69 -0.09 0.10 13.44
CA TYR A 69 1.27 0.17 13.93
C TYR A 69 2.02 -1.15 13.71
N HIS A 70 1.41 -2.27 14.11
CA HIS A 70 2.00 -3.60 13.95
C HIS A 70 2.15 -4.01 12.49
N LEU A 71 1.17 -3.68 11.64
CA LEU A 71 1.22 -3.90 10.20
C LEU A 71 2.41 -3.16 9.58
N GLY A 72 2.58 -1.87 9.89
CA GLY A 72 3.70 -1.07 9.39
C GLY A 72 5.06 -1.60 9.88
N LYS A 73 5.14 -2.01 11.14
CA LYS A 73 6.36 -2.62 11.71
C LYS A 73 6.71 -3.92 11.01
N GLN A 74 5.73 -4.81 10.79
CA GLN A 74 5.94 -6.07 10.08
C GLN A 74 6.37 -5.82 8.63
N ALA A 75 5.74 -4.88 7.94
CA ALA A 75 6.12 -4.48 6.58
C ALA A 75 7.58 -4.02 6.49
N CYS A 76 8.06 -3.25 7.48
CA CYS A 76 9.46 -2.85 7.57
C CYS A 76 10.39 -4.04 7.80
N MET A 77 10.00 -4.97 8.67
CA MET A 77 10.78 -6.18 8.95
C MET A 77 10.89 -7.08 7.73
N ASP A 78 9.79 -7.31 7.02
CA ASP A 78 9.72 -8.16 5.83
C ASP A 78 10.56 -7.61 4.67
N ASN A 79 10.67 -6.27 4.57
CA ASN A 79 11.41 -5.58 3.51
C ASN A 79 12.75 -5.00 3.99
N GLN A 80 13.25 -5.44 5.15
CA GLN A 80 14.38 -4.82 5.83
C GLN A 80 15.65 -4.80 4.97
N LYS A 81 15.88 -5.86 4.18
CA LYS A 81 17.05 -5.99 3.31
C LYS A 81 16.98 -4.98 2.16
N GLU A 82 15.83 -4.86 1.52
CA GLU A 82 15.55 -3.99 0.39
C GLU A 82 15.60 -2.51 0.82
N ILE A 83 14.99 -2.18 1.96
CA ILE A 83 15.08 -0.85 2.58
C ILE A 83 16.55 -0.47 2.86
N ASN A 84 17.32 -1.39 3.45
CA ASN A 84 18.73 -1.14 3.74
C ASN A 84 19.59 -1.01 2.48
N ALA A 85 19.28 -1.73 1.41
CA ALA A 85 19.94 -1.59 0.12
C ALA A 85 19.61 -0.23 -0.51
N PHE A 86 18.33 0.15 -0.51
CA PHE A 86 17.87 1.43 -1.05
C PHE A 86 18.47 2.63 -0.31
N ALA A 87 18.48 2.59 1.03
CA ALA A 87 19.10 3.62 1.86
C ALA A 87 20.61 3.79 1.58
N ARG A 88 21.34 2.69 1.37
CA ARG A 88 22.76 2.74 0.99
C ARG A 88 22.97 3.42 -0.36
N SER A 89 22.12 3.11 -1.34
CA SER A 89 22.17 3.76 -2.66
C SER A 89 21.94 5.28 -2.57
N LEU A 90 21.02 5.73 -1.72
CA LEU A 90 20.78 7.16 -1.47
C LEU A 90 22.01 7.85 -0.86
N ILE A 91 22.63 7.23 0.15
CA ILE A 91 23.85 7.76 0.78
C ILE A 91 25.00 7.86 -0.24
N GLN A 92 25.20 6.82 -1.05
CA GLN A 92 26.27 6.80 -2.05
C GLN A 92 26.04 7.85 -3.14
N SER A 93 24.80 7.99 -3.62
CA SER A 93 24.44 9.00 -4.62
C SER A 93 24.74 10.42 -4.12
N ASN A 94 24.45 10.70 -2.84
CA ASN A 94 24.74 12.00 -2.24
C ASN A 94 26.24 12.29 -2.12
N LYS A 95 27.07 11.28 -1.80
CA LYS A 95 28.53 11.44 -1.74
C LYS A 95 29.11 11.78 -3.12
N ASN A 96 28.60 11.18 -4.18
CA ASN A 96 29.09 11.39 -5.54
C ASN A 96 28.69 12.77 -6.13
N ARG A 97 27.82 13.53 -5.46
CA ARG A 97 27.40 14.88 -5.88
C ARG A 97 28.26 16.00 -5.25
N LYS A 98 29.14 15.67 -4.30
CA LYS A 98 30.09 16.59 -3.67
C LYS A 98 31.48 16.38 -4.25
#